data_AF-A0A7V9D450-F1
#
_entry.id   AF-A0A7V9D450-F1
#
_cell.length_a   1.000
_cell.length_b   1.000
_cell.length_c   1.000
_cell.angle_alpha   90.00
_cell.angle_beta   90.00
_cell.angle_gamma   90.00
#
_symmetry.space_group_name_H-M   'P 1'
#
loop_
_entity.id
_entity.type
_entity.pdbx_description
1 polymer ?
#
loop_
_entity_poly.entity_id
_entity_poly.type
_entity_poly.pdbx_seq_one_letter_code
_entity_poly.pdbx_strand_id
1 'polypeptide(L)'
;MTRRISIAGFVLLIIVFASWFLFPSNQELTLFLPPIFFAVFIVTNLSKQLQFEWGAGLQADERIAQALRYLNNRYWFGAYLPLSKIVVNNVLVGPEGVQVFATRNHPGQISCAGGKWRRKASIISRVIGPIPPLGNPTRDVSEAVNAVRAHLDASGCTDVPIAGAVVFLAPNVVLELDNSPVTALTLAQLEGWAARRRNTPNEVLSEDTRNTVQRILRASLPDSPPETQARKK
;
A
#
# COMPACT_ATOMS: atom_id res chain seq x y z
N MET A 1 -23.16 -0.58 4.61
CA MET A 1 -24.28 -0.25 3.70
C MET A 1 -24.09 -0.83 2.28
N THR A 2 -22.87 -0.92 1.76
CA THR A 2 -22.52 -1.47 0.43
C THR A 2 -22.90 -2.94 0.19
N ARG A 3 -23.00 -3.77 1.23
CA ARG A 3 -23.31 -5.22 1.14
C ARG A 3 -24.76 -5.55 0.75
N ARG A 4 -25.73 -4.72 1.15
CA ARG A 4 -27.15 -4.91 0.78
C ARG A 4 -27.40 -4.59 -0.70
N ILE A 5 -26.65 -3.64 -1.25
CA ILE A 5 -26.77 -3.18 -2.63
C ILE A 5 -26.25 -4.24 -3.63
N SER A 6 -25.14 -4.93 -3.33
CA SER A 6 -24.63 -5.98 -4.22
C SER A 6 -25.47 -7.27 -4.21
N ILE A 7 -26.08 -7.65 -3.07
CA ILE A 7 -26.99 -8.80 -3.01
C ILE A 7 -28.31 -8.47 -3.72
N ALA A 8 -28.84 -7.26 -3.52
CA ALA A 8 -30.03 -6.79 -4.22
C ALA A 8 -29.82 -6.78 -5.74
N GLY A 9 -28.65 -6.33 -6.23
CA GLY A 9 -28.31 -6.36 -7.65
C GLY A 9 -28.22 -7.78 -8.23
N PHE A 10 -27.66 -8.74 -7.48
CA PHE A 10 -27.57 -10.13 -7.91
C PHE A 10 -28.94 -10.83 -7.94
N VAL A 11 -29.77 -10.58 -6.92
CA VAL A 11 -31.16 -11.09 -6.86
C VAL A 11 -32.01 -10.51 -7.98
N LEU A 12 -31.87 -9.20 -8.27
CA LEU A 12 -32.53 -8.58 -9.42
C LEU A 12 -32.12 -9.26 -10.74
N LEU A 13 -30.85 -9.61 -10.90
CA LEU A 13 -30.33 -10.33 -12.07
C LEU A 13 -30.98 -11.71 -12.23
N ILE A 14 -31.13 -12.46 -11.13
CA ILE A 14 -31.81 -13.76 -11.13
C ILE A 14 -33.30 -13.59 -11.46
N ILE A 15 -33.96 -12.57 -10.95
CA ILE A 15 -35.38 -12.29 -11.22
C ILE A 15 -35.58 -11.92 -12.69
N VAL A 16 -34.72 -11.06 -13.25
CA VAL A 16 -34.75 -10.69 -14.68
C VAL A 16 -34.46 -11.90 -15.56
N PHE A 17 -33.51 -12.75 -15.17
CA PHE A 17 -33.21 -14.00 -15.87
C PHE A 17 -34.37 -15.02 -15.78
N ALA A 18 -35.04 -15.13 -14.64
CA ALA A 18 -36.20 -16.01 -14.48
C ALA A 18 -37.43 -15.49 -15.24
N SER A 19 -37.61 -14.17 -15.31
CA SER A 19 -38.67 -13.52 -16.09
C SER A 19 -38.59 -13.84 -17.58
N TRP A 20 -37.38 -14.12 -18.11
CA TRP A 20 -37.17 -14.60 -19.48
C TRP A 20 -37.90 -15.91 -19.76
N PHE A 21 -37.88 -16.83 -18.80
CA PHE A 21 -38.50 -18.15 -18.91
C PHE A 21 -40.03 -18.09 -18.78
N LEU A 22 -40.54 -17.08 -18.05
CA LEU A 22 -41.96 -16.96 -17.72
C LEU A 22 -42.76 -16.11 -18.72
N PHE A 23 -42.11 -15.16 -19.45
CA PHE A 23 -42.79 -14.21 -20.33
C PHE A 23 -42.14 -14.09 -21.72
N PRO A 24 -42.25 -15.11 -22.59
CA PRO A 24 -41.56 -15.17 -23.88
C PRO A 24 -42.14 -14.24 -24.98
N SER A 25 -43.21 -13.48 -24.72
CA SER A 25 -43.92 -12.71 -25.76
C SER A 25 -43.20 -11.43 -26.21
N ASN A 26 -42.22 -10.92 -25.45
CA ASN A 26 -41.59 -9.62 -25.69
C ASN A 26 -40.12 -9.79 -26.11
N GLN A 27 -39.90 -10.38 -27.29
CA GLN A 27 -38.57 -10.83 -27.74
C GLN A 27 -37.58 -9.68 -27.99
N GLU A 28 -38.04 -8.50 -28.44
CA GLU A 28 -37.16 -7.37 -28.79
C GLU A 28 -36.43 -6.77 -27.57
N LEU A 29 -37.12 -6.57 -26.44
CA LEU A 29 -36.53 -6.01 -25.21
C LEU A 29 -35.60 -7.01 -24.48
N THR A 30 -35.81 -8.30 -24.72
CA THR A 30 -35.10 -9.40 -24.05
C THR A 30 -33.66 -9.53 -24.56
N LEU A 31 -33.39 -9.19 -25.82
CA LEU A 31 -32.06 -9.33 -26.41
C LEU A 31 -31.07 -8.26 -25.92
N PHE A 32 -31.55 -7.04 -25.67
CA PHE A 32 -30.68 -5.89 -25.33
C PHE A 32 -30.39 -5.72 -23.84
N LEU A 33 -31.30 -6.13 -22.95
CA LEU A 33 -31.12 -5.94 -21.50
C LEU A 33 -29.92 -6.73 -20.91
N PRO A 34 -29.76 -8.04 -21.14
CA PRO A 34 -28.69 -8.84 -20.55
C PRO A 34 -27.26 -8.32 -20.80
N PRO A 35 -26.85 -7.93 -22.02
CA PRO A 35 -25.50 -7.40 -22.23
C PRO A 35 -25.28 -6.07 -21.53
N ILE A 36 -26.30 -5.22 -21.41
CA ILE A 36 -26.21 -3.96 -20.65
C ILE A 36 -26.00 -4.24 -19.16
N PHE A 37 -26.76 -5.16 -18.57
CA PHE A 37 -26.58 -5.54 -17.16
C PHE A 37 -25.22 -6.19 -16.91
N PHE A 38 -24.73 -7.02 -17.83
CA PHE A 38 -23.40 -7.62 -17.74
C PHE A 38 -22.30 -6.55 -17.82
N ALA A 39 -22.45 -5.57 -18.71
CA ALA A 39 -21.53 -4.43 -18.81
C ALA A 39 -21.52 -3.60 -17.52
N VAL A 40 -22.69 -3.28 -16.95
CA VAL A 40 -22.81 -2.58 -15.66
C VAL A 40 -22.17 -3.38 -14.52
N PHE A 41 -22.34 -4.71 -14.51
CA PHE A 41 -21.69 -5.58 -13.52
C PHE A 41 -20.17 -5.57 -13.65
N ILE A 42 -19.62 -5.69 -14.86
CA ILE A 42 -18.18 -5.62 -15.10
C ILE A 42 -17.63 -4.27 -14.64
N VAL A 43 -18.25 -3.17 -15.05
CA VAL A 43 -17.83 -1.81 -14.68
C VAL A 43 -17.86 -1.63 -13.16
N THR A 44 -18.92 -2.10 -12.48
CA THR A 44 -19.02 -1.97 -11.02
C THR A 44 -17.96 -2.78 -10.27
N ASN A 45 -17.62 -3.98 -10.76
CA ASN A 45 -16.56 -4.79 -10.17
C ASN A 45 -15.17 -4.19 -10.41
N LEU A 46 -14.94 -3.57 -11.57
CA LEU A 46 -13.69 -2.89 -11.90
C LEU A 46 -13.53 -1.59 -11.07
N SER A 47 -14.61 -0.81 -10.91
CA SER A 47 -14.63 0.41 -10.10
C SER A 47 -14.25 0.16 -8.63
N LYS A 48 -14.60 -0.99 -8.07
CA LYS A 48 -14.20 -1.36 -6.70
C LYS A 48 -12.69 -1.55 -6.57
N GLN A 49 -12.01 -2.08 -7.59
CA GLN A 49 -10.56 -2.26 -7.54
C GLN A 49 -9.82 -0.92 -7.53
N LEU A 50 -10.33 0.08 -8.27
CA LEU A 50 -9.74 1.42 -8.32
C LEU A 50 -9.93 2.23 -7.02
N GLN A 51 -11.03 2.02 -6.29
CA GLN A 51 -11.33 2.78 -5.06
C GLN A 51 -10.46 2.42 -3.85
N PHE A 52 -9.92 1.20 -3.79
CA PHE A 52 -9.16 0.76 -2.61
C PHE A 52 -7.77 1.39 -2.49
N GLU A 53 -7.21 1.90 -3.59
CA GLU A 53 -5.83 2.40 -3.59
C GLU A 53 -5.71 3.85 -3.08
N TRP A 54 -6.73 4.70 -3.28
CA TRP A 54 -6.59 6.14 -3.05
C TRP A 54 -6.87 6.54 -1.59
N GLY A 55 -7.95 6.05 -0.97
CA GLY A 55 -8.30 6.42 0.42
C GLY A 55 -7.57 5.64 1.52
N ALA A 56 -7.09 4.43 1.22
CA ALA A 56 -6.39 3.60 2.20
C ALA A 56 -4.93 4.04 2.43
N GLY A 57 -4.36 4.74 1.44
CA GLY A 57 -2.99 5.21 1.50
C GLY A 57 -2.80 6.45 2.39
N LEU A 58 -3.73 7.40 2.37
CA LEU A 58 -3.68 8.64 3.19
C LEU A 58 -3.94 8.42 4.68
N GLN A 59 -4.39 7.22 5.07
CA GLN A 59 -4.41 6.78 6.46
C GLN A 59 -3.17 5.95 6.80
N ALA A 60 -2.44 5.46 5.80
CA ALA A 60 -1.29 4.59 6.00
C ALA A 60 -0.04 5.38 6.40
N ASP A 61 0.18 6.51 5.73
CA ASP A 61 1.23 7.49 6.01
C ASP A 61 1.03 8.18 7.37
N GLU A 62 -0.19 8.64 7.71
CA GLU A 62 -0.49 9.24 9.01
C GLU A 62 -0.14 8.30 10.17
N ARG A 63 -0.48 7.01 10.03
CA ARG A 63 -0.20 6.00 11.05
C ARG A 63 1.29 5.71 11.19
N ILE A 64 2.05 5.75 10.09
CA ILE A 64 3.51 5.66 10.13
C ILE A 64 4.12 6.89 10.77
N ALA A 65 3.70 8.09 10.37
CA ALA A 65 4.18 9.33 10.93
C ALA A 65 3.93 9.39 12.45
N GLN A 66 2.77 8.91 12.91
CA GLN A 66 2.46 8.76 14.33
C GLN A 66 3.38 7.75 15.04
N ALA A 67 3.65 6.60 14.41
CA ALA A 67 4.57 5.61 14.97
C ALA A 67 6.03 6.10 15.04
N LEU A 68 6.41 7.02 14.14
CA LEU A 68 7.75 7.60 14.08
C LEU A 68 7.88 8.93 14.86
N ARG A 69 6.81 9.41 15.51
CA ARG A 69 6.77 10.75 16.12
C ARG A 69 7.82 11.00 17.21
N TYR A 70 8.26 9.94 17.87
CA TYR A 70 9.23 10.01 18.98
C TYR A 70 10.69 9.90 18.49
N LEU A 71 10.90 9.76 17.18
CA LEU A 71 12.23 9.90 16.60
C LEU A 71 12.74 11.33 16.79
N ASN A 72 14.06 11.46 16.91
CA ASN A 72 14.69 12.76 17.13
C ASN A 72 14.58 13.67 15.88
N ASN A 73 14.88 14.95 16.05
CA ASN A 73 14.78 15.93 14.97
C ASN A 73 15.85 15.79 13.86
N ARG A 74 16.71 14.75 13.90
CA ARG A 74 17.67 14.44 12.83
C ARG A 74 17.07 13.55 11.74
N TYR A 75 15.83 13.10 11.94
CA TYR A 75 15.11 12.32 10.96
C TYR A 75 14.17 13.22 10.15
N TRP A 76 14.17 12.99 8.85
CA TRP A 76 13.19 13.58 7.95
C TRP A 76 12.32 12.48 7.35
N PHE A 77 11.00 12.65 7.44
CA PHE A 77 10.03 11.73 6.89
C PHE A 77 9.36 12.35 5.67
N GLY A 78 9.31 11.59 4.58
CA GLY A 78 8.58 11.93 3.35
C GLY A 78 7.65 10.80 2.96
N ALA A 79 6.39 11.12 2.68
CA ALA A 79 5.42 10.18 2.13
C ALA A 79 5.18 10.49 0.65
N TYR A 80 4.78 9.48 -0.12
CA TYR A 80 4.38 9.60 -1.52
C TYR A 80 5.40 10.28 -2.42
N LEU A 81 6.63 9.76 -2.43
CA LEU A 81 7.70 10.35 -3.21
C LEU A 81 7.67 9.83 -4.66
N PRO A 82 7.35 10.67 -5.66
CA PRO A 82 7.37 10.25 -7.06
C PRO A 82 8.83 10.16 -7.53
N LEU A 83 9.35 8.93 -7.65
CA LEU A 83 10.71 8.67 -8.10
C LEU A 83 10.69 7.90 -9.40
N SER A 84 11.18 8.53 -10.47
CA SER A 84 11.23 7.94 -11.81
C SER A 84 9.82 7.51 -12.29
N LYS A 85 9.53 6.20 -12.33
CA LYS A 85 8.26 5.63 -12.80
C LYS A 85 7.39 5.06 -11.68
N ILE A 86 7.84 5.14 -10.42
CA ILE A 86 7.11 4.60 -9.27
C ILE A 86 6.90 5.67 -8.20
N VAL A 87 5.86 5.48 -7.39
CA VAL A 87 5.64 6.31 -6.20
C VAL A 87 6.07 5.50 -4.99
N VAL A 88 7.08 5.99 -4.29
CA VAL A 88 7.57 5.37 -3.06
C VAL A 88 6.69 5.83 -1.90
N ASN A 89 6.01 4.88 -1.25
CA ASN A 89 4.99 5.18 -0.24
C ASN A 89 5.54 6.03 0.91
N ASN A 90 6.65 5.61 1.51
CA ASN A 90 7.22 6.28 2.67
C ASN A 90 8.74 6.14 2.66
N VAL A 91 9.43 7.23 2.99
CA VAL A 91 10.88 7.33 3.10
C VAL A 91 11.21 8.04 4.39
N LEU A 92 12.20 7.52 5.11
CA LEU A 92 12.78 8.15 6.29
C LEU A 92 14.27 8.33 6.04
N VAL A 93 14.75 9.56 6.12
CA VAL A 93 16.16 9.90 6.01
C VAL A 93 16.68 10.19 7.41
N GLY A 94 17.72 9.49 7.82
CA GLY A 94 18.32 9.62 9.13
C GLY A 94 19.85 9.49 9.10
N PRO A 95 20.50 9.55 10.28
CA PRO A 95 21.94 9.33 10.39
C PRO A 95 22.41 8.00 9.82
N GLU A 96 21.56 6.99 9.83
CA GLU A 96 21.87 5.63 9.38
C GLU A 96 21.60 5.34 7.90
N GLY A 97 21.25 6.35 7.12
CA GLY A 97 20.87 6.16 5.72
C GLY A 97 19.47 6.61 5.37
N VAL A 98 19.00 6.04 4.26
CA VAL A 98 17.62 6.16 3.80
C VAL A 98 16.90 4.85 4.07
N GLN A 99 15.76 4.91 4.74
CA GLN A 99 14.90 3.78 5.01
C GLN A 99 13.62 3.94 4.19
N VAL A 100 13.25 2.88 3.47
CA VAL A 100 12.10 2.86 2.58
C VAL A 100 11.07 1.87 3.10
N PHE A 101 9.81 2.28 3.16
CA PHE A 101 8.74 1.44 3.69
C PHE A 101 7.64 1.19 2.66
N ALA A 102 7.40 -0.08 2.35
CA ALA A 102 6.20 -0.52 1.66
C ALA A 102 5.11 -0.79 2.69
N THR A 103 3.92 -0.18 2.52
CA THR A 103 2.83 -0.31 3.49
C THR A 103 1.77 -1.31 3.06
N ARG A 104 1.28 -2.09 4.02
CA ARG A 104 0.25 -3.11 3.81
C ARG A 104 -0.76 -3.08 4.95
N ASN A 105 -2.03 -2.85 4.65
CA ASN A 105 -3.11 -2.85 5.64
C ASN A 105 -3.90 -4.17 5.60
N HIS A 106 -3.23 -5.29 5.86
CA HIS A 106 -3.87 -6.61 5.88
C HIS A 106 -3.93 -7.17 7.31
N PRO A 107 -5.14 -7.43 7.84
CA PRO A 107 -5.30 -8.05 9.15
C PRO A 107 -5.15 -9.58 9.11
N GLY A 108 -4.79 -10.16 10.27
CA GLY A 108 -4.68 -11.60 10.49
C GLY A 108 -3.27 -12.14 10.29
N GLN A 109 -3.18 -13.45 10.03
CA GLN A 109 -1.90 -14.17 9.96
C GLN A 109 -1.30 -14.09 8.55
N ILE A 110 -0.09 -13.55 8.47
CA ILE A 110 0.68 -13.37 7.25
C ILE A 110 1.99 -14.15 7.41
N SER A 111 2.24 -15.05 6.47
CA SER A 111 3.43 -15.89 6.46
C SER A 111 4.30 -15.55 5.26
N CYS A 112 5.62 -15.52 5.45
CA CYS A 112 6.60 -15.45 4.38
C CYS A 112 7.53 -16.66 4.50
N ALA A 113 7.66 -17.45 3.43
CA ALA A 113 8.63 -18.54 3.35
C ALA A 113 9.48 -18.36 2.09
N GLY A 114 10.77 -18.03 2.25
CA GLY A 114 11.69 -17.82 1.13
C GLY A 114 11.21 -16.79 0.11
N GLY A 115 10.56 -15.71 0.58
CA GLY A 115 10.00 -14.65 -0.27
C GLY A 115 8.61 -14.93 -0.85
N LYS A 116 8.03 -16.11 -0.61
CA LYS A 116 6.63 -16.40 -0.96
C LYS A 116 5.71 -15.90 0.15
N TRP A 117 4.99 -14.83 -0.15
CA TRP A 117 4.02 -14.24 0.76
C TRP A 117 2.67 -14.92 0.66
N ARG A 118 2.14 -15.36 1.80
CA ARG A 118 0.81 -15.94 1.91
C ARG A 118 0.10 -15.35 3.10
N ARG A 119 -1.22 -15.26 2.97
CA ARG A 119 -2.10 -14.94 4.08
C ARG A 119 -2.91 -16.17 4.40
N LYS A 120 -2.99 -16.52 5.69
CA LYS A 120 -3.87 -17.61 6.11
C LYS A 120 -5.31 -17.08 6.06
N ALA A 121 -6.09 -17.61 5.13
CA ALA A 121 -7.51 -17.28 5.06
C ALA A 121 -8.20 -17.82 6.31
N SER A 122 -8.67 -16.93 7.18
CA SER A 122 -9.56 -17.32 8.28
C SER A 122 -10.90 -17.77 7.69
N ILE A 123 -11.58 -18.73 8.33
CA ILE A 123 -12.95 -19.14 7.97
C ILE A 123 -13.88 -17.92 7.88
N ILE A 124 -13.66 -16.93 8.76
CA ILE A 124 -14.38 -15.67 8.81
C ILE A 124 -14.11 -14.80 7.55
N SER A 125 -12.89 -14.84 7.01
CA SER A 125 -12.52 -14.09 5.80
C SER A 125 -13.25 -14.58 4.54
N ARG A 126 -13.73 -15.83 4.54
CA ARG A 126 -14.57 -16.39 3.47
C ARG A 126 -16.01 -15.82 3.50
N VAL A 127 -16.46 -15.30 4.65
CA VAL A 127 -17.82 -14.78 4.86
C VAL A 127 -17.89 -13.25 4.73
N ILE A 128 -16.78 -12.54 4.96
CA ILE A 128 -16.70 -11.06 4.91
C ILE A 128 -16.53 -10.51 3.48
N GLY A 129 -16.21 -11.38 2.51
CA GLY A 129 -16.03 -11.02 1.10
C GLY A 129 -14.57 -11.00 0.66
N PRO A 130 -14.29 -10.80 -0.64
CA PRO A 130 -12.95 -10.85 -1.18
C PRO A 130 -12.10 -9.71 -0.59
N ILE A 131 -11.05 -10.09 0.16
CA ILE A 131 -10.04 -9.13 0.64
C ILE A 131 -9.02 -8.91 -0.48
N PRO A 132 -8.51 -7.68 -0.68
CA PRO A 132 -7.50 -7.39 -1.68
C PRO A 132 -6.30 -8.35 -1.60
N PRO A 133 -5.70 -8.72 -2.74
CA PRO A 133 -4.52 -9.57 -2.76
C PRO A 133 -3.38 -8.91 -1.98
N LEU A 134 -2.57 -9.73 -1.29
CA LEU A 134 -1.41 -9.26 -0.52
C LEU A 134 -0.31 -8.66 -1.41
N GLY A 135 -0.30 -9.03 -2.70
CA GLY A 135 0.77 -8.67 -3.63
C GLY A 135 2.07 -9.41 -3.33
N ASN A 136 3.20 -8.81 -3.72
CA ASN A 136 4.53 -9.31 -3.41
C ASN A 136 5.34 -8.24 -2.64
N PRO A 137 5.20 -8.17 -1.30
CA PRO A 137 5.93 -7.22 -0.48
C PRO A 137 7.44 -7.17 -0.72
N THR A 138 8.08 -8.32 -1.01
CA THR A 138 9.50 -8.37 -1.33
C THR A 138 9.81 -7.56 -2.58
N ARG A 139 9.02 -7.76 -3.63
CA ARG A 139 9.20 -7.04 -4.89
C ARG A 139 8.97 -5.55 -4.69
N ASP A 140 7.89 -5.17 -4.00
CA ASP A 140 7.52 -3.77 -3.81
C ASP A 140 8.60 -3.00 -3.03
N VAL A 141 9.18 -3.62 -1.98
CA VAL A 141 10.31 -3.06 -1.23
C VAL A 141 11.55 -2.95 -2.12
N SER A 142 11.88 -4.00 -2.87
CA SER A 142 13.06 -4.00 -3.74
C SER A 142 12.98 -2.94 -4.84
N GLU A 143 11.81 -2.76 -5.46
CA GLU A 143 11.56 -1.72 -6.46
C GLU A 143 11.70 -0.33 -5.85
N ALA A 144 11.15 -0.11 -4.65
CA ALA A 144 11.25 1.16 -3.95
C ALA A 144 12.70 1.50 -3.57
N VAL A 145 13.46 0.53 -3.05
CA VAL A 145 14.90 0.68 -2.75
C VAL A 145 15.69 1.01 -4.01
N ASN A 146 15.43 0.30 -5.11
CA ASN A 146 16.12 0.54 -6.38
C ASN A 146 15.79 1.91 -6.98
N ALA A 147 14.55 2.38 -6.86
CA ALA A 147 14.16 3.71 -7.34
C ALA A 147 14.83 4.83 -6.53
N VAL A 148 14.88 4.69 -5.21
CA VAL A 148 15.62 5.63 -4.35
C VAL A 148 17.11 5.62 -4.69
N ARG A 149 17.72 4.44 -4.84
CA ARG A 149 19.13 4.31 -5.22
C ARG A 149 19.42 4.99 -6.55
N ALA A 150 18.67 4.63 -7.59
CA ALA A 150 18.85 5.22 -8.92
C ALA A 150 18.69 6.75 -8.92
N HIS A 151 17.76 7.28 -8.12
CA HIS A 151 17.55 8.72 -8.00
C HIS A 151 18.70 9.43 -7.28
N LEU A 152 19.25 8.82 -6.22
CA LEU A 152 20.41 9.35 -5.51
C LEU A 152 21.69 9.26 -6.35
N ASP A 153 21.90 8.14 -7.04
CA ASP A 153 23.03 7.94 -7.96
C ASP A 153 23.02 8.98 -9.08
N ALA A 154 21.86 9.23 -9.70
CA ALA A 154 21.69 10.26 -10.72
C ALA A 154 21.97 11.68 -10.20
N SER A 155 21.85 11.89 -8.89
CA SER A 155 22.15 13.16 -8.22
C SER A 155 23.58 13.23 -7.65
N GLY A 156 24.42 12.22 -7.93
CA GLY A 156 25.82 12.16 -7.48
C GLY A 156 26.02 11.62 -6.06
N CYS A 157 25.01 11.03 -5.44
CA CYS A 157 25.06 10.46 -4.07
C CYS A 157 25.05 8.93 -4.11
N THR A 158 26.20 8.31 -4.41
CA THR A 158 26.31 6.86 -4.68
C THR A 158 26.63 5.98 -3.46
N ASP A 159 27.03 6.57 -2.32
CA ASP A 159 27.47 5.83 -1.12
C ASP A 159 26.50 5.97 0.05
N VAL A 160 25.20 6.04 -0.26
CA VAL A 160 24.14 6.21 0.74
C VAL A 160 23.57 4.83 1.10
N PRO A 161 23.64 4.39 2.38
CA PRO A 161 23.04 3.13 2.77
C PRO A 161 21.52 3.23 2.67
N ILE A 162 20.90 2.33 1.90
CA ILE A 162 19.45 2.28 1.71
C ILE A 162 18.92 0.95 2.25
N ALA A 163 18.02 1.01 3.21
CA ALA A 163 17.32 -0.15 3.76
C ALA A 163 15.84 -0.15 3.35
N GLY A 164 15.29 -1.34 3.15
CA GLY A 164 13.88 -1.52 2.82
C GLY A 164 13.18 -2.41 3.83
N ALA A 165 11.95 -2.04 4.21
CA ALA A 165 11.08 -2.86 5.04
C ALA A 165 9.63 -2.83 4.54
N VAL A 166 8.90 -3.92 4.75
CA VAL A 166 7.43 -3.92 4.65
C VAL A 166 6.85 -3.68 6.04
N VAL A 167 5.92 -2.73 6.12
CA VAL A 167 5.21 -2.39 7.36
C VAL A 167 3.75 -2.78 7.25
N PHE A 168 3.34 -3.70 8.12
CA PHE A 168 1.96 -4.12 8.26
C PHE A 168 1.24 -3.25 9.28
N LEU A 169 0.22 -2.54 8.81
CA LEU A 169 -0.49 -1.54 9.59
C LEU A 169 -1.65 -2.11 10.41
N ALA A 170 -2.18 -3.28 10.07
CA ALA A 170 -3.31 -3.81 10.81
C ALA A 170 -2.91 -4.15 12.28
N PRO A 171 -3.67 -3.74 13.30
CA PRO A 171 -3.29 -3.90 14.70
C PRO A 171 -3.26 -5.37 15.15
N ASN A 172 -4.05 -6.24 14.49
CA ASN A 172 -4.15 -7.67 14.77
C ASN A 172 -3.38 -8.52 13.74
N VAL A 173 -2.34 -7.96 13.13
CA VAL A 173 -1.47 -8.72 12.22
C VAL A 173 -0.52 -9.60 13.02
N VAL A 174 -0.36 -10.86 12.58
CA VAL A 174 0.64 -11.79 13.11
C VAL A 174 1.54 -12.20 11.97
N LEU A 175 2.84 -11.97 12.11
CA LEU A 175 3.84 -12.27 11.10
C LEU A 175 4.57 -13.57 11.43
N GLU A 176 4.53 -14.51 10.50
CA GLU A 176 5.31 -15.75 10.53
C GLU A 176 6.37 -15.70 9.44
N LEU A 177 7.60 -15.37 9.83
CA LEU A 177 8.70 -15.14 8.90
C LEU A 177 9.67 -16.32 8.95
N ASP A 178 9.75 -17.05 7.84
CA ASP A 178 10.73 -18.10 7.59
C ASP A 178 11.60 -17.68 6.40
N ASN A 179 12.86 -17.34 6.67
CA ASN A 179 13.83 -16.90 5.66
C ASN A 179 13.27 -15.80 4.74
N SER A 180 12.66 -14.77 5.33
CA SER A 180 12.13 -13.64 4.55
C SER A 180 13.30 -12.81 3.98
N PRO A 181 13.33 -12.53 2.67
CA PRO A 181 14.42 -11.78 2.03
C PRO A 181 14.36 -10.28 2.34
N VAL A 182 13.25 -9.79 2.89
CA VAL A 182 13.06 -8.39 3.28
C VAL A 182 12.65 -8.31 4.74
N THR A 183 12.99 -7.21 5.40
CA THR A 183 12.53 -6.94 6.76
C THR A 183 11.02 -6.73 6.73
N ALA A 184 10.30 -7.47 7.57
CA ALA A 184 8.86 -7.32 7.72
C ALA A 184 8.49 -7.00 9.16
N LEU A 185 7.75 -5.91 9.33
CA LEU A 185 7.52 -5.28 10.62
C LEU A 185 6.03 -5.06 10.84
N THR A 186 5.59 -5.17 12.09
CA THR A 186 4.34 -4.57 12.53
C THR A 186 4.52 -3.08 12.80
N LEU A 187 3.43 -2.32 12.86
CA LEU A 187 3.49 -0.89 13.20
C LEU A 187 4.18 -0.63 14.55
N ALA A 188 4.00 -1.52 15.53
CA ALA A 188 4.64 -1.41 16.85
C ALA A 188 6.16 -1.65 16.81
N GLN A 189 6.65 -2.45 15.86
CA GLN A 189 8.07 -2.74 15.70
C GLN A 189 8.82 -1.67 14.90
N LEU A 190 8.09 -0.82 14.19
CA LEU A 190 8.65 0.16 13.26
C LEU A 190 9.61 1.14 13.93
N GLU A 191 9.18 1.77 15.02
CA GLU A 191 10.01 2.76 15.74
C GLU A 191 11.32 2.13 16.23
N GLY A 192 11.23 0.95 16.84
CA GLY A 192 12.39 0.23 17.35
C GLY A 192 13.35 -0.19 16.22
N TRP A 193 12.84 -0.60 15.06
CA TRP A 193 13.68 -0.93 13.91
C TRP A 193 14.35 0.32 13.31
N ALA A 194 13.58 1.39 13.12
CA ALA A 194 14.09 2.66 12.60
C ALA A 194 15.15 3.26 13.54
N ALA A 195 14.95 3.12 14.85
CA ALA A 195 15.88 3.59 15.87
C ALA A 195 17.05 2.63 16.14
N ARG A 196 16.94 1.31 15.92
CA ARG A 196 18.02 0.35 16.23
C ARG A 196 19.30 0.59 15.45
N ARG A 197 19.18 1.11 14.22
CA ARG A 197 20.36 1.53 13.43
C ARG A 197 21.11 2.74 14.01
N ARG A 198 20.54 3.44 15.01
CA ARG A 198 21.23 4.49 15.80
C ARG A 198 22.50 3.97 16.48
N ASN A 199 22.58 2.66 16.73
CA ASN A 199 23.66 2.04 17.52
C ASN A 199 24.71 1.31 16.67
N THR A 200 24.64 1.35 15.33
CA THR A 200 25.71 0.81 14.49
C THR A 200 26.79 1.90 14.36
N PRO A 201 27.98 1.76 14.99
CA PRO A 201 28.94 2.87 15.09
C PRO A 201 29.59 3.28 13.77
N ASN A 202 29.38 2.52 12.69
CA ASN A 202 30.19 2.56 11.47
C ASN A 202 29.45 2.98 10.18
N GLU A 203 28.18 3.40 10.26
CA GLU A 203 27.40 3.88 9.08
C GLU A 203 26.67 5.20 9.40
N VAL A 204 27.32 6.09 10.16
CA VAL A 204 26.79 7.43 10.37
C VAL A 204 27.08 8.26 9.13
N LEU A 205 26.07 8.44 8.29
CA LEU A 205 26.12 9.44 7.21
C LEU A 205 26.55 10.78 7.79
N SER A 206 27.49 11.44 7.11
CA SER A 206 27.88 12.80 7.47
C SER A 206 26.64 13.72 7.44
N GLU A 207 26.64 14.75 8.29
CA GLU A 207 25.56 15.73 8.33
C GLU A 207 25.34 16.40 6.97
N ASP A 208 26.43 16.69 6.25
CA ASP A 208 26.39 17.29 4.92
C ASP A 208 25.78 16.35 3.87
N THR A 209 26.18 15.07 3.89
CA THR A 209 25.59 14.05 3.01
C THR A 209 24.11 13.87 3.32
N ARG A 210 23.73 13.80 4.61
CA ARG A 210 22.33 13.67 5.04
C ARG A 210 21.48 14.85 4.59
N ASN A 211 21.97 16.08 4.79
CA ASN A 211 21.27 17.30 4.36
C ASN A 211 21.14 17.36 2.83
N THR A 212 22.15 16.89 2.10
CA THR A 212 22.13 16.78 0.64
C THR A 212 21.10 15.76 0.16
N VAL A 213 21.10 14.55 0.73
CA VAL A 213 20.12 13.49 0.43
C VAL A 213 18.71 13.98 0.75
N GLN A 214 18.51 14.60 1.92
CA GLN A 214 17.23 15.16 2.31
C GLN A 214 16.76 16.22 1.32
N ARG A 215 17.65 17.11 0.86
CA ARG A 215 17.31 18.15 -0.13
C ARG A 215 16.92 17.55 -1.48
N ILE A 216 17.68 16.55 -1.97
CA ILE A 216 17.39 15.86 -3.24
C ILE A 216 16.01 15.19 -3.18
N LEU A 217 15.76 14.41 -2.12
CA LEU A 217 14.48 13.72 -1.96
C LEU A 217 13.34 14.70 -1.70
N ARG A 218 13.55 15.74 -0.91
CA ARG A 218 12.52 16.76 -0.65
C ARG A 218 12.15 17.55 -1.90
N ALA A 219 13.11 17.84 -2.78
CA ALA A 219 12.84 18.51 -4.06
C ALA A 219 12.00 17.67 -5.02
N SER A 220 11.93 16.35 -4.80
CA SER A 220 11.07 15.45 -5.57
C SER A 220 9.64 15.39 -5.02
N LEU A 221 9.36 15.95 -3.84
CA LEU A 221 7.99 16.04 -3.34
C LEU A 221 7.21 17.11 -4.12
N PRO A 222 5.94 16.85 -4.47
CA PRO A 222 5.08 17.90 -4.99
C PRO A 222 4.89 19.00 -3.92
N ASP A 223 4.86 20.27 -4.34
CA ASP A 223 4.68 21.46 -3.48
C ASP A 223 3.38 21.45 -2.65
N SER A 224 2.50 20.46 -2.86
CA SER A 224 1.29 20.24 -2.08
C SER A 224 0.94 18.75 -2.03
N PRO A 225 0.61 18.18 -0.85
CA PRO A 225 0.01 16.86 -0.78
C PRO A 225 -1.33 16.87 -1.54
N PRO A 226 -1.72 15.77 -2.20
CA PRO A 226 -2.87 15.74 -3.11
C PRO A 226 -4.26 15.99 -2.46
N GLU A 227 -4.36 16.34 -1.17
CA GLU A 227 -5.66 16.43 -0.49
C GLU A 227 -5.96 17.69 0.36
N THR A 228 -5.07 18.68 0.46
CA THR A 228 -5.44 19.91 1.19
C THR A 228 -6.56 20.70 0.47
N GLN A 229 -6.87 20.38 -0.80
CA GLN A 229 -7.94 21.03 -1.56
C GLN A 229 -9.33 20.36 -1.41
N ALA A 230 -9.44 19.14 -0.86
CA ALA A 230 -10.71 18.43 -0.73
C ALA A 230 -11.45 18.68 0.59
N ARG A 231 -10.79 19.23 1.61
CA ARG A 231 -11.40 19.55 2.93
C ARG A 231 -12.05 20.93 3.04
N LYS A 232 -12.09 21.72 1.95
CA LYS A 232 -12.90 22.94 1.88
C LYS A 232 -14.12 22.72 0.98
N LYS A 233 -15.14 22.05 1.51
CA LYS A 233 -16.56 22.28 1.17
C LYS A 233 -17.45 21.61 2.19
#